data_AF-A0A954LXK6-F1
#
_entry.id   AF-A0A954LXK6-F1
#
_cell.length_a   1.000
_cell.length_b   1.000
_cell.length_c   1.000
_cell.angle_alpha   90.00
_cell.angle_beta   90.00
_cell.angle_gamma   90.00
#
_symmetry.space_group_name_H-M   'P 1'
#
loop_
_entity.id
_entity.type
_entity.pdbx_description
1 polymer ?
#
loop_
_entity_poly.entity_id
_entity_poly.type
_entity_poly.pdbx_seq_one_letter_code
_entity_poly.pdbx_strand_id
1 'polypeptide(L)'
;MARKDALLRLHQRLIAQRDDLRRKLGYQAEVSHSTGAGTSDVGDIANDGAEREINSQLAALETRELRKIDRAIEAIREGRYGKCELCGRSIPITRLRALPYTPSCVDCQRKQEEVGEDFGDDSDHWESAIEYQSRQSDRDLTLSDLHIDG
;
A
#
# COMPACT_ATOMS: atom_id res chain seq x y z
N MET A 1 5.06 31.94 -10.19
CA MET A 1 3.78 31.92 -9.45
C MET A 1 2.98 30.64 -9.72
N ALA A 2 2.65 30.31 -10.97
CA ALA A 2 1.81 29.15 -11.32
C ALA A 2 2.20 27.76 -10.73
N ARG A 3 3.49 27.45 -10.58
CA ARG A 3 3.95 26.17 -10.01
C ARG A 3 3.64 26.07 -8.52
N LYS A 4 3.91 27.12 -7.74
CA LYS A 4 3.66 27.17 -6.29
C LYS A 4 2.17 27.00 -5.99
N ASP A 5 1.32 27.70 -6.75
CA ASP A 5 -0.14 27.63 -6.59
C ASP A 5 -0.68 26.24 -6.94
N ALA A 6 -0.09 25.58 -7.95
CA ALA A 6 -0.45 24.20 -8.30
C ALA A 6 -0.08 23.21 -7.18
N LEU A 7 1.08 23.37 -6.54
CA LEU A 7 1.50 22.53 -5.41
C LEU A 7 0.64 22.77 -4.17
N LEU A 8 0.25 24.02 -3.89
CA LEU A 8 -0.66 24.34 -2.78
C LEU A 8 -2.04 23.71 -2.97
N ARG A 9 -2.59 23.72 -4.18
CA ARG A 9 -3.86 23.02 -4.48
C ARG A 9 -3.75 21.51 -4.31
N LEU A 10 -2.61 20.92 -4.71
CA LEU A 10 -2.34 19.50 -4.49
C LEU A 10 -2.25 19.18 -2.99
N HIS A 11 -1.59 20.03 -2.21
CA HIS A 11 -1.51 19.89 -0.76
C HIS A 11 -2.88 19.88 -0.07
N GLN A 12 -3.74 20.84 -0.42
CA GLN A 12 -5.10 20.91 0.13
C GLN A 12 -5.91 19.65 -0.20
N ARG A 13 -5.76 19.13 -1.43
CA ARG A 13 -6.40 17.87 -1.83
C ARG A 13 -5.89 16.69 -1.01
N LEU A 14 -4.57 16.58 -0.82
CA LEU A 14 -3.96 15.51 -0.04
C LEU A 14 -4.43 15.53 1.43
N ILE A 15 -4.57 16.70 2.03
CA ILE A 15 -5.11 16.84 3.40
C ILE A 15 -6.56 16.34 3.45
N ALA A 16 -7.40 16.78 2.51
CA ALA A 16 -8.79 16.34 2.47
C ALA A 16 -8.91 14.81 2.29
N GLN A 17 -8.06 14.21 1.44
CA GLN A 17 -8.00 12.77 1.23
C GLN A 17 -7.55 12.01 2.49
N ARG A 18 -6.50 12.51 3.17
CA ARG A 18 -6.03 11.94 4.44
C ARG A 18 -7.14 11.92 5.49
N ASP A 19 -7.82 13.04 5.66
CA ASP A 19 -8.85 13.18 6.69
C ASP A 19 -10.06 12.28 6.38
N ASP A 20 -10.37 12.06 5.10
CA ASP A 20 -11.40 11.11 4.67
C ASP A 20 -11.00 9.65 4.96
N LEU A 21 -9.78 9.25 4.59
CA LEU A 21 -9.28 7.90 4.88
C LEU A 21 -9.23 7.62 6.38
N ARG A 22 -8.80 8.59 7.20
CA ARG A 22 -8.79 8.44 8.66
C ARG A 22 -10.17 8.23 9.24
N ARG A 23 -11.20 8.93 8.73
CA ARG A 23 -12.59 8.71 9.15
C ARG A 23 -13.08 7.32 8.74
N LYS A 24 -12.79 6.88 7.51
CA LYS A 24 -13.19 5.56 7.02
C LYS A 24 -12.59 4.43 7.85
N LEU A 25 -11.29 4.49 8.10
CA LEU A 25 -10.57 3.50 8.93
C LEU A 25 -11.08 3.50 10.37
N GLY A 26 -11.39 4.67 10.94
CA GLY A 26 -12.04 4.77 12.25
C GLY A 26 -13.39 4.06 12.29
N TYR A 27 -14.29 4.40 11.35
CA TYR A 27 -15.61 3.79 11.25
C TYR A 27 -15.56 2.27 11.05
N GLN A 28 -14.67 1.77 10.19
CA GLN A 28 -14.49 0.33 9.98
C GLN A 28 -14.05 -0.40 11.26
N ALA A 29 -13.18 0.22 12.07
CA ALA A 29 -12.76 -0.34 13.35
C ALA A 29 -13.94 -0.41 14.34
N GLU A 30 -14.76 0.65 14.41
CA GLU A 30 -15.97 0.69 15.23
C GLU A 30 -16.96 -0.42 14.86
N VAL A 31 -17.26 -0.58 13.57
CA VAL A 31 -18.20 -1.59 13.07
C VAL A 31 -17.69 -3.01 13.35
N SER A 32 -16.40 -3.26 13.15
CA SER A 32 -15.77 -4.57 13.40
C SER A 32 -15.87 -5.03 14.86
N HIS A 33 -15.90 -4.09 15.81
CA HIS A 33 -16.10 -4.40 17.23
C HIS A 33 -17.56 -4.71 17.60
N SER A 34 -18.53 -4.30 16.77
CA SER A 34 -19.96 -4.42 17.07
C SER A 34 -20.62 -5.71 16.54
N THR A 35 -20.02 -6.38 15.55
CA THR A 35 -20.60 -7.54 14.84
C THR A 35 -20.46 -8.89 15.56
N GLY A 36 -20.12 -8.90 16.85
CA GLY A 36 -19.88 -10.13 17.62
C GLY A 36 -21.04 -10.62 18.50
N ALA A 37 -22.22 -10.00 18.46
CA ALA A 37 -23.27 -10.18 19.48
C ALA A 37 -24.61 -10.79 18.97
N GLY A 38 -24.59 -11.53 17.85
CA GLY A 38 -25.79 -12.17 17.27
C GLY A 38 -25.76 -13.71 17.34
N THR A 39 -26.93 -14.33 17.28
CA THR A 39 -27.07 -15.79 17.09
C THR A 39 -26.84 -16.15 15.62
N SER A 40 -25.57 -16.24 15.20
CA SER A 40 -25.21 -16.65 13.83
C SER A 40 -25.31 -18.16 13.66
N ASP A 41 -25.86 -18.61 12.54
CA ASP A 41 -25.80 -20.02 12.15
C ASP A 41 -24.45 -20.38 11.49
N VAL A 42 -24.25 -21.64 11.10
CA VAL A 42 -22.97 -22.10 10.50
C VAL A 42 -22.69 -21.42 9.15
N GLY A 43 -23.74 -21.08 8.38
CA GLY A 43 -23.62 -20.35 7.13
C GLY A 43 -23.20 -18.90 7.37
N ASP A 44 -23.83 -18.24 8.34
CA ASP A 44 -23.52 -16.89 8.78
C ASP A 44 -22.07 -16.79 9.27
N ILE A 45 -21.61 -17.75 10.10
CA ILE A 45 -20.23 -17.77 10.61
C ILE A 45 -19.20 -17.89 9.46
N ALA A 46 -19.49 -18.71 8.45
CA ALA A 46 -18.60 -18.87 7.30
C ALA A 46 -18.55 -17.60 6.45
N ASN A 47 -19.70 -16.96 6.20
CA ASN A 47 -19.78 -15.70 5.47
C ASN A 47 -19.11 -14.54 6.22
N ASP A 48 -19.38 -14.41 7.52
CA ASP A 48 -18.76 -13.42 8.40
C ASP A 48 -17.24 -13.53 8.40
N GLY A 49 -16.70 -14.76 8.38
CA GLY A 49 -15.26 -15.01 8.29
C GLY A 49 -14.65 -14.45 7.00
N ALA A 50 -15.27 -14.77 5.85
CA ALA A 50 -14.82 -14.29 4.56
C ALA A 50 -14.93 -12.76 4.43
N GLU A 51 -16.03 -12.17 4.91
CA GLU A 51 -16.21 -10.71 4.91
C GLU A 51 -15.18 -10.00 5.79
N ARG A 52 -14.88 -10.54 6.98
CA ARG A 52 -13.84 -9.99 7.86
C ARG A 52 -12.47 -10.03 7.20
N GLU A 53 -12.13 -11.10 6.51
CA GLU A 53 -10.85 -11.21 5.82
C GLU A 53 -10.72 -10.20 4.68
N ILE A 54 -11.74 -10.06 3.84
CA ILE A 54 -11.78 -9.05 2.77
C ILE A 54 -11.66 -7.64 3.36
N ASN A 55 -12.41 -7.34 4.43
CA ASN A 55 -12.37 -6.04 5.09
C ASN A 55 -11.00 -5.74 5.70
N SER A 56 -10.34 -6.75 6.29
CA SER A 56 -8.99 -6.62 6.82
C SER A 56 -7.97 -6.28 5.72
N GLN A 57 -8.03 -6.98 4.59
CA GLN A 57 -7.15 -6.70 3.45
C GLN A 57 -7.39 -5.31 2.88
N LEU A 58 -8.65 -4.88 2.77
CA LEU A 58 -9.01 -3.53 2.32
C LEU A 58 -8.47 -2.47 3.28
N ALA A 59 -8.66 -2.63 4.59
CA ALA A 59 -8.12 -1.73 5.60
C ALA A 59 -6.59 -1.63 5.55
N ALA A 60 -5.89 -2.73 5.24
CA ALA A 60 -4.45 -2.74 5.05
C ALA A 60 -4.01 -1.92 3.82
N LEU A 61 -4.76 -1.98 2.71
CA LEU A 61 -4.53 -1.15 1.52
C LEU A 61 -4.77 0.33 1.81
N GLU A 62 -5.88 0.66 2.47
CA GLU A 62 -6.24 2.03 2.84
C GLU A 62 -5.22 2.64 3.82
N THR A 63 -4.70 1.85 4.75
CA THR A 63 -3.63 2.26 5.67
C THR A 63 -2.33 2.55 4.93
N ARG A 64 -1.97 1.73 3.94
CA ARG A 64 -0.78 1.97 3.09
C ARG A 64 -0.93 3.26 2.28
N GLU A 65 -2.10 3.49 1.69
CA GLU A 65 -2.38 4.74 0.97
C GLU A 65 -2.29 5.95 1.91
N LEU A 66 -2.83 5.84 3.12
CA LEU A 66 -2.74 6.89 4.14
C LEU A 66 -1.28 7.25 4.47
N ARG A 67 -0.40 6.25 4.62
CA ARG A 67 1.04 6.46 4.84
C ARG A 67 1.71 7.21 3.68
N LYS A 68 1.38 6.85 2.44
CA LYS A 68 1.90 7.52 1.23
C LYS A 68 1.47 8.99 1.20
N ILE A 69 0.22 9.28 1.56
CA ILE A 69 -0.31 10.64 1.66
C ILE A 69 0.38 11.43 2.77
N ASP A 70 0.56 10.84 3.96
CA ASP A 70 1.23 11.48 5.08
C ASP A 70 2.69 11.82 4.75
N ARG A 71 3.41 10.91 4.08
CA ARG A 71 4.77 11.17 3.57
C ARG A 71 4.80 12.33 2.57
N ALA A 72 3.85 12.36 1.64
CA ALA A 72 3.76 13.44 0.66
C ALA A 72 3.48 14.80 1.31
N ILE A 73 2.61 14.84 2.33
CA ILE A 73 2.32 16.03 3.14
C ILE A 73 3.58 16.50 3.88
N GLU A 74 4.34 15.59 4.47
CA GLU A 74 5.57 15.93 5.19
C GLU A 74 6.65 16.46 4.23
N ALA A 75 6.81 15.85 3.05
CA ALA A 75 7.70 16.36 2.01
C ALA A 75 7.34 17.80 1.57
N ILE A 76 6.05 18.18 1.62
CA ILE A 76 5.60 19.56 1.33
C ILE A 76 6.05 20.51 2.44
N ARG A 77 5.90 20.11 3.71
CA ARG A 77 6.34 20.91 4.87
C ARG A 77 7.84 21.15 4.85
N GLU A 78 8.61 20.13 4.49
CA GLU A 78 10.07 20.21 4.35
C GLU A 78 10.53 20.91 3.07
N GLY A 79 9.62 21.29 2.17
CA GLY A 79 9.96 21.94 0.90
C GLY A 79 10.66 21.03 -0.13
N ARG A 80 10.64 19.72 0.08
CA ARG A 80 11.18 18.70 -0.83
C ARG A 80 10.17 18.20 -1.86
N TYR A 81 8.88 18.50 -1.68
CA TYR A 81 7.82 18.02 -2.54
C TYR A 81 7.97 18.42 -4.01
N GLY A 82 7.73 17.45 -4.88
CA GLY A 82 7.90 17.61 -6.32
C GLY A 82 9.35 17.59 -6.79
N LYS A 83 10.27 17.08 -5.97
CA LYS A 83 11.61 16.63 -6.37
C LYS A 83 11.70 15.11 -6.24
N CYS A 84 12.35 14.48 -7.21
CA CYS A 84 12.61 13.05 -7.21
C CYS A 84 13.62 12.71 -6.12
N GLU A 85 13.31 11.75 -5.26
CA GLU A 85 14.20 11.33 -4.17
C GLU A 85 15.43 10.58 -4.68
N LEU A 86 15.37 9.99 -5.88
CA LEU A 86 16.45 9.20 -6.47
C LEU A 86 17.47 10.03 -7.24
N CYS A 87 17.03 11.06 -7.98
CA CYS A 87 17.93 11.87 -8.81
C CYS A 87 17.87 13.38 -8.53
N GLY A 88 17.07 13.83 -7.56
CA GLY A 88 16.92 15.25 -7.19
C GLY A 88 16.21 16.12 -8.24
N ARG A 89 15.92 15.61 -9.43
CA ARG A 89 15.26 16.37 -10.51
C ARG A 89 13.82 16.72 -10.16
N SER A 90 13.33 17.84 -10.70
CA SER A 90 11.95 18.26 -10.49
C SER A 90 10.97 17.30 -11.15
N ILE A 91 9.98 16.82 -10.40
CA ILE A 91 8.88 16.00 -10.92
C ILE A 91 7.92 16.89 -11.71
N PRO A 92 7.49 16.48 -12.92
CA PRO A 92 6.49 17.20 -13.70
C PRO A 92 5.16 17.35 -12.95
N ILE A 93 4.52 18.52 -13.04
CA ILE A 93 3.22 18.77 -12.40
C ILE A 93 2.13 17.85 -12.96
N THR A 94 2.21 17.46 -14.23
CA THR A 94 1.30 16.50 -14.85
C THR A 94 1.35 15.15 -14.12
N ARG A 95 2.55 14.66 -13.77
CA ARG A 95 2.73 13.44 -12.97
C ARG A 95 2.19 13.63 -11.56
N LEU A 96 2.51 14.73 -10.87
CA LEU A 96 2.00 15.00 -9.53
C LEU A 96 0.47 15.19 -9.47
N ARG A 97 -0.17 15.55 -10.59
CA ARG A 97 -1.64 15.59 -10.68
C ARG A 97 -2.25 14.19 -10.81
N ALA A 98 -1.57 13.27 -11.48
CA ALA A 98 -2.01 11.89 -11.64
C ALA A 98 -1.68 11.03 -10.41
N LEU A 99 -0.46 11.17 -9.88
CA LEU A 99 0.08 10.44 -8.73
C LEU A 99 0.67 11.44 -7.73
N PRO A 100 -0.14 12.00 -6.81
CA PRO A 100 0.28 13.08 -5.91
C PRO A 100 1.33 12.68 -4.86
N TYR A 101 1.42 11.40 -4.53
CA TYR A 101 2.30 10.83 -3.50
C TYR A 101 3.52 10.11 -4.07
N THR A 102 3.82 10.28 -5.37
CA THR A 102 4.99 9.63 -5.99
C THR A 102 6.31 10.23 -5.49
N PRO A 103 7.27 9.40 -5.02
CA PRO A 103 8.60 9.87 -4.59
C PRO A 103 9.59 10.04 -5.76
N SER A 104 9.27 9.46 -6.92
CA SER A 104 10.19 9.30 -8.06
C SER A 104 9.68 9.99 -9.35
N CYS A 105 10.61 10.41 -10.21
CA CYS A 105 10.28 10.84 -11.57
C CYS A 105 10.08 9.63 -12.50
N VAL A 106 9.46 9.86 -13.65
CA VAL A 106 9.18 8.80 -14.65
C VAL A 106 10.45 8.02 -15.03
N ASP A 107 11.56 8.73 -15.30
CA ASP A 107 12.81 8.08 -15.70
C ASP A 107 13.36 7.14 -14.61
N CYS A 108 13.28 7.57 -13.35
CA CYS A 108 13.77 6.76 -12.23
C CYS A 108 12.84 5.59 -11.94
N GLN A 109 11.54 5.81 -12.01
CA GLN A 109 10.54 4.75 -11.87
C GLN A 109 10.73 3.68 -12.93
N ARG A 110 10.90 4.08 -14.20
CA ARG A 110 11.13 3.15 -15.31
C ARG A 110 12.39 2.32 -15.13
N LYS A 111 13.47 2.93 -14.63
CA LYS A 111 14.71 2.20 -14.32
C LYS A 111 14.51 1.16 -13.22
N GLN A 112 13.73 1.46 -12.19
CA GLN A 112 13.40 0.49 -11.14
C GLN A 112 12.57 -0.67 -11.66
N GLU A 113 11.57 -0.38 -12.51
CA GLU A 113 10.76 -1.39 -13.18
C GLU A 113 11.60 -2.30 -14.09
N GLU A 114 12.60 -1.76 -14.79
CA GLU A 114 13.52 -2.52 -15.64
C GLU A 114 14.47 -3.43 -14.85
N VAL A 115 14.87 -3.02 -13.64
CA VAL A 115 15.79 -3.78 -12.76
C VAL A 115 15.04 -4.85 -11.94
N GLY A 116 13.70 -4.81 -11.92
CA GLY A 116 12.89 -5.72 -11.09
C GLY A 116 12.93 -5.40 -9.59
N GLU A 117 13.62 -4.32 -9.20
CA GLU A 117 13.70 -3.86 -7.82
C GLU A 117 12.73 -2.69 -7.62
N ASP A 118 11.46 -3.01 -7.32
CA ASP A 118 10.49 -2.01 -6.87
C ASP A 118 10.78 -1.63 -5.42
N PHE A 119 11.62 -0.62 -5.19
CA PHE A 119 11.83 -0.01 -3.87
C PHE A 119 10.64 0.89 -3.45
N GLY A 120 9.42 0.37 -3.57
CA GLY A 120 8.19 1.01 -3.18
C GLY A 120 7.75 0.58 -1.79
N ASP A 121 8.29 1.22 -0.73
CA ASP A 121 7.94 1.01 0.70
C ASP A 121 8.14 -0.44 1.16
N ASP A 122 9.13 -0.65 2.06
CA ASP A 122 9.64 -1.91 2.67
C ASP A 122 8.58 -2.93 3.19
N SER A 123 7.29 -2.63 3.08
CA SER A 123 6.18 -3.47 3.53
C SER A 123 5.55 -4.38 2.48
N ASP A 124 5.93 -4.29 1.20
CA ASP A 124 5.34 -5.09 0.10
C ASP A 124 6.40 -5.93 -0.66
N HIS A 125 7.33 -6.57 0.05
CA HIS A 125 8.10 -7.66 -0.54
C HIS A 125 7.27 -8.96 -0.45
N TRP A 126 6.56 -9.28 -1.52
CA TRP A 126 5.82 -10.54 -1.68
C TRP A 126 6.69 -11.78 -1.42
N GLU A 127 8.02 -11.67 -1.53
CA GLU A 127 8.99 -12.74 -1.21
C GLU A 127 9.29 -12.87 0.29
N SER A 128 9.14 -11.82 1.12
CA SER A 128 9.41 -11.94 2.56
C SER A 128 8.31 -12.69 3.32
N ALA A 129 7.09 -12.73 2.80
CA ALA A 129 6.04 -13.61 3.34
C ALA A 129 6.27 -15.08 2.97
N ILE A 130 6.92 -15.36 1.82
CA ILE A 130 7.28 -16.71 1.37
C ILE A 130 8.54 -17.20 2.12
N GLU A 131 9.53 -16.34 2.35
CA GLU A 131 10.78 -16.69 3.02
C GLU A 131 10.62 -17.08 4.51
N TYR A 132 9.53 -16.69 5.17
CA TYR A 132 9.31 -17.09 6.57
C TYR A 132 8.83 -18.54 6.72
N GLN A 133 8.13 -19.10 5.73
CA GLN A 133 7.67 -20.49 5.76
C GLN A 133 8.71 -21.48 5.23
N SER A 134 9.61 -21.05 4.33
CA SER A 134 10.64 -21.93 3.75
C SER A 134 11.79 -22.26 4.71
N ARG A 135 11.94 -21.53 5.83
CA ARG A 135 13.00 -21.80 6.83
C ARG A 135 12.71 -22.96 7.80
N GLN A 136 11.55 -23.61 7.74
CA GLN A 136 11.20 -24.69 8.67
C GLN A 136 11.09 -26.11 8.08
N SER A 137 11.37 -26.33 6.79
CA SER A 137 11.70 -27.68 6.32
C SER A 137 12.56 -27.67 5.06
N ASP A 138 13.85 -27.41 5.21
CA ASP A 138 14.84 -27.73 4.18
C ASP A 138 15.03 -29.25 4.08
N ARG A 139 14.13 -29.89 3.32
CA ARG A 139 14.50 -31.00 2.44
C ARG A 139 13.99 -30.62 1.06
N ASP A 140 14.89 -30.27 0.16
CA ASP A 140 14.61 -30.18 -1.27
C ASP A 140 13.93 -31.48 -1.71
N LEU A 141 12.64 -31.43 -2.02
CA LEU A 141 11.93 -32.53 -2.66
C LEU A 141 12.37 -32.56 -4.12
N THR A 142 13.08 -33.62 -4.49
CA THR A 142 13.50 -33.87 -5.86
C THR A 142 12.39 -34.60 -6.62
N LEU A 143 12.37 -34.51 -7.96
CA LEU A 143 11.42 -35.28 -8.79
C LEU A 143 11.50 -36.79 -8.58
N SER A 144 12.55 -37.29 -7.91
CA SER A 144 12.72 -38.68 -7.48
C SER A 144 11.92 -39.03 -6.22
N ASP A 145 11.44 -38.03 -5.46
CA ASP A 145 10.70 -38.22 -4.20
C ASP A 145 9.18 -38.39 -4.44
N LEU A 146 8.69 -38.07 -5.64
CA LEU A 146 7.32 -38.33 -6.07
C LEU A 146 7.28 -39.69 -6.78
N HIS A 147 7.05 -40.76 -6.03
CA HIS A 147 6.71 -42.07 -6.60
C HIS A 147 5.35 -41.96 -7.33
N ILE A 148 5.39 -41.59 -8.61
CA ILE A 148 4.27 -41.80 -9.52
C ILE A 148 4.39 -43.23 -10.01
N ASP A 149 3.73 -44.14 -9.29
CA ASP A 149 3.49 -45.49 -9.80
C ASP A 149 2.55 -45.37 -11.01
N GLY A 150 3.03 -45.85 -12.17
CA GLY A 150 2.25 -45.93 -13.40
C GLY A 150 1.19 -47.03 -13.38
#